data_AF-A0A2U3QGM8-F1
#
_entry.id   AF-A0A2U3QGM8-F1
#
_cell.length_a   1.000
_cell.length_b   1.000
_cell.length_c   1.000
_cell.angle_alpha   90.00
_cell.angle_beta   90.00
_cell.angle_gamma   90.00
#
_symmetry.space_group_name_H-M   'P 1'
#
loop_
_entity.id
_entity.type
_entity.pdbx_description
1 polymer ?
#
loop_
_entity_poly.entity_id
_entity_poly.type
_entity_poly.pdbx_seq_one_letter_code
_entity_poly.pdbx_strand_id
1 'polypeptide(L)'
;MLIRNDRGFTLVELMITVVVFVLVIIAASQVFTALLTQFKQQSKIAESNIEGVVGLEIMRRDLDHAGFGLPWDLNGAAYTEAVADTATAADDTTFNDGPPGNPSRGSDAAGNSNVPGAIRSGNDLGWIGGGAKNSDVLVIKATNIALSAASQGWTYISNIGALNVIKSAGSQDNPPQDTPVIVVQPSRGSQRRVLVNGGNFWTLFKNNLADFDDAFEPGPQFSMQYHVAYGISDIGTTPRMPFNRADYYIKRPIAGMPGRCAPNTGILYKGVIVNNDASTDKGKHSELPLLDCVADMQVDYWLDTDNDGTVNPPAVESIANLTAQDMRSQLREIRIYIIAQEGQRDANFDCTNGGTSPHCASTVVELYPDGSSQTLDTVSGLSGPFFANLADVVNTPTSDEYKHYRWKRYTIVVQPGNLR
;
A
#
# COMPACT_ATOMS: atom_id res chain seq x y z
N MET A 1 -31.65 3.62 80.06
CA MET A 1 -32.70 4.55 79.59
C MET A 1 -32.20 5.14 78.28
N LEU A 2 -32.68 4.63 77.15
CA LEU A 2 -32.36 5.14 75.81
C LEU A 2 -33.30 6.30 75.52
N ILE A 3 -32.77 7.52 75.46
CA ILE A 3 -33.52 8.70 75.01
C ILE A 3 -33.67 8.55 73.50
N ARG A 4 -34.86 8.12 73.05
CA ARG A 4 -35.22 8.03 71.65
C ARG A 4 -35.79 9.38 71.21
N ASN A 5 -35.10 10.03 70.28
CA ASN A 5 -35.44 11.36 69.80
C ASN A 5 -36.29 11.22 68.52
N ASP A 6 -37.62 11.11 68.68
CA ASP A 6 -38.56 11.00 67.55
C ASP A 6 -38.90 12.40 67.00
N ARG A 7 -37.98 13.02 66.26
CA ARG A 7 -38.27 14.20 65.42
C ARG A 7 -38.58 13.74 64.00
N GLY A 8 -39.83 13.94 63.55
CA GLY A 8 -40.24 13.68 62.17
C GLY A 8 -39.71 14.75 61.21
N PHE A 9 -39.34 14.34 59.99
CA PHE A 9 -38.89 15.24 58.93
C PHE A 9 -40.05 16.14 58.45
N THR A 10 -39.78 17.42 58.24
CA THR A 10 -40.77 18.33 57.66
C THR A 10 -40.84 18.16 56.15
N LEU A 11 -42.02 18.32 55.55
CA LEU A 11 -42.22 18.21 54.10
C LEU A 11 -41.30 19.18 53.32
N VAL A 12 -41.04 20.35 53.90
CA VAL A 12 -40.12 21.37 53.35
C VAL A 12 -38.67 20.88 53.32
N GLU A 13 -38.21 20.18 54.36
CA GLU A 13 -36.85 19.60 54.42
C GLU A 13 -36.65 18.50 53.36
N LEU A 14 -37.70 17.70 53.11
CA LEU A 14 -37.69 16.70 52.04
C LEU A 14 -37.67 17.36 50.65
N MET A 15 -38.41 18.46 50.45
CA MET A 15 -38.36 19.22 49.19
C MET A 15 -36.99 19.86 48.95
N ILE A 16 -36.39 20.47 49.98
CA ILE A 16 -35.06 21.09 49.89
C ILE A 16 -33.99 20.03 49.58
N THR A 17 -34.01 18.88 50.24
CA THR A 17 -33.03 17.81 50.01
C THR A 17 -33.12 17.23 48.60
N VAL A 18 -34.33 17.02 48.06
CA VAL A 18 -34.51 16.56 46.67
C VAL A 18 -33.98 17.60 45.68
N VAL A 19 -34.27 18.89 45.87
CA VAL A 19 -33.79 19.96 44.97
C VAL A 19 -32.26 20.04 45.01
N VAL A 20 -31.65 20.02 46.19
CA VAL A 20 -30.18 20.03 46.33
C VAL A 20 -29.58 18.79 45.66
N PHE A 21 -30.17 17.62 45.82
CA PHE A 21 -29.69 16.39 45.20
C PHE A 21 -29.78 16.42 43.67
N VAL A 22 -30.86 16.96 43.12
CA VAL A 22 -31.01 17.16 41.66
C VAL A 22 -29.94 18.11 41.11
N LEU A 23 -29.66 19.23 41.80
CA LEU A 23 -28.59 20.14 41.36
C LEU A 23 -27.21 19.48 41.38
N VAL A 24 -26.92 18.68 42.41
CA VAL A 24 -25.68 17.92 42.51
C VAL A 24 -25.57 16.88 41.39
N ILE A 25 -26.65 16.15 41.08
CA ILE A 25 -26.68 15.20 39.96
C ILE A 25 -26.44 15.90 38.63
N ILE A 26 -27.04 17.06 38.38
CA ILE A 26 -26.83 17.82 37.14
C ILE A 26 -25.36 18.23 37.01
N ALA A 27 -24.75 18.76 38.06
CA ALA A 27 -23.34 19.13 38.07
C ALA A 27 -22.42 17.92 37.85
N ALA A 28 -22.69 16.80 38.53
CA ALA A 28 -21.94 15.56 38.36
C ALA A 28 -22.11 14.97 36.95
N SER A 29 -23.32 15.05 36.38
CA SER A 29 -23.61 14.58 35.02
C SER A 29 -22.82 15.36 33.98
N GLN A 30 -22.70 16.68 34.12
CA GLN A 30 -21.92 17.51 33.18
C GLN A 30 -20.45 17.09 33.17
N VAL A 31 -19.85 16.89 34.35
CA VAL A 31 -18.47 16.41 34.48
C VAL A 31 -18.32 15.02 33.87
N PHE A 32 -19.25 14.10 34.18
CA PHE A 32 -19.21 12.74 33.65
C PHE A 32 -19.34 12.70 32.13
N THR A 33 -20.25 13.48 31.54
CA THR A 33 -20.43 13.57 30.07
C THR A 33 -19.19 14.16 29.40
N ALA A 34 -18.56 15.17 29.99
CA ALA A 34 -17.32 15.74 29.47
C ALA A 34 -16.18 14.70 29.48
N LEU A 35 -16.00 13.99 30.61
CA LEU A 35 -14.99 12.93 30.73
C LEU A 35 -15.23 11.79 29.76
N LEU A 36 -16.48 11.33 29.60
CA LEU A 36 -16.83 10.29 28.64
C LEU A 36 -16.55 10.70 27.20
N THR A 37 -16.89 11.94 26.82
CA THR A 37 -16.64 12.46 25.47
C THR A 37 -15.14 12.51 25.19
N GLN A 38 -14.36 13.06 26.14
CA GLN A 38 -12.91 13.11 26.02
C GLN A 38 -12.28 11.71 25.95
N PHE A 39 -12.71 10.79 26.81
CA PHE A 39 -12.23 9.40 26.79
C PHE A 39 -12.54 8.73 25.45
N LYS A 40 -13.76 8.86 24.93
CA LYS A 40 -14.16 8.29 23.63
C LYS A 40 -13.30 8.86 22.51
N GLN A 41 -13.03 10.16 22.53
CA GLN A 41 -12.19 10.82 21.54
C GLN A 41 -10.74 10.35 21.59
N GLN A 42 -10.14 10.32 22.78
CA GLN A 42 -8.77 9.83 22.98
C GLN A 42 -8.63 8.36 22.57
N SER A 43 -9.60 7.52 22.93
CA SER A 43 -9.64 6.13 22.52
C SER A 43 -9.70 5.99 20.99
N LYS A 44 -10.50 6.81 20.31
CA LYS A 44 -10.59 6.77 18.83
C LYS A 44 -9.34 7.30 18.13
N ILE A 45 -8.68 8.31 18.68
CA ILE A 45 -7.38 8.78 18.17
C ILE A 45 -6.33 7.68 18.34
N ALA A 46 -6.31 6.98 19.47
CA ALA A 46 -5.38 5.87 19.71
C ALA A 46 -5.62 4.69 18.74
N GLU A 47 -6.88 4.33 18.51
CA GLU A 47 -7.28 3.30 17.53
C GLU A 47 -6.77 3.66 16.11
N SER A 48 -7.07 4.86 15.62
CA SER A 48 -6.59 5.33 14.31
C SER A 48 -5.06 5.36 14.21
N ASN A 49 -4.36 5.67 15.30
CA ASN A 49 -2.90 5.67 15.31
C ASN A 49 -2.31 4.26 15.19
N ILE A 50 -2.89 3.29 15.90
CA ILE A 50 -2.44 1.89 15.81
C ILE A 50 -2.75 1.33 14.41
N GLU A 51 -3.96 1.58 13.88
CA GLU A 51 -4.35 1.20 12.52
C GLU A 51 -3.38 1.77 11.49
N GLY A 52 -3.08 3.08 11.57
CA GLY A 52 -2.14 3.74 10.66
C GLY A 52 -0.73 3.17 10.73
N VAL A 53 -0.20 2.88 11.92
CA VAL A 53 1.15 2.28 12.03
C VAL A 53 1.17 0.89 11.38
N VAL A 54 0.22 0.02 11.70
CA VAL A 54 0.22 -1.36 11.17
C VAL A 54 -0.02 -1.38 9.66
N GLY A 55 -1.02 -0.63 9.17
CA GLY A 55 -1.38 -0.59 7.76
C GLY A 55 -0.28 -0.01 6.87
N LEU A 56 0.37 1.06 7.32
CA LEU A 56 1.42 1.71 6.55
C LEU A 56 2.77 0.98 6.61
N GLU A 57 3.04 0.20 7.66
CA GLU A 57 4.22 -0.69 7.67
C GLU A 57 4.11 -1.82 6.65
N ILE A 58 2.90 -2.29 6.32
CA ILE A 58 2.71 -3.25 5.22
C ILE A 58 3.15 -2.60 3.89
N MET A 59 2.64 -1.39 3.60
CA MET A 59 3.05 -0.63 2.40
C MET A 59 4.56 -0.37 2.36
N ARG A 60 5.15 0.06 3.48
CA ARG A 60 6.59 0.31 3.59
C ARG A 60 7.41 -0.96 3.31
N ARG A 61 7.00 -2.10 3.88
CA ARG A 61 7.66 -3.40 3.66
C ARG A 61 7.59 -3.82 2.19
N ASP A 62 6.42 -3.68 1.56
CA ASP A 62 6.24 -4.06 0.16
C ASP A 62 7.08 -3.16 -0.77
N LEU A 63 7.20 -1.86 -0.46
CA LEU A 63 8.12 -0.93 -1.13
C LEU A 63 9.59 -1.36 -0.98
N ASP A 64 10.04 -1.69 0.23
CA ASP A 64 11.41 -2.17 0.48
C ASP A 64 11.70 -3.44 -0.35
N HIS A 65 10.67 -4.27 -0.57
CA HIS A 65 10.74 -5.53 -1.31
C HIS A 65 10.48 -5.39 -2.82
N ALA A 66 10.20 -4.18 -3.31
CA ALA A 66 9.93 -3.95 -4.73
C ALA A 66 11.06 -4.50 -5.62
N GLY A 67 10.72 -5.32 -6.61
CA GLY A 67 11.69 -5.93 -7.50
C GLY A 67 12.34 -7.22 -6.99
N PHE A 68 12.02 -7.67 -5.78
CA PHE A 68 12.49 -8.94 -5.24
C PHE A 68 11.98 -10.12 -6.09
N GLY A 69 12.90 -10.99 -6.50
CA GLY A 69 12.60 -12.19 -7.29
C GLY A 69 12.11 -11.93 -8.72
N LEU A 70 12.05 -10.68 -9.18
CA LEU A 70 11.62 -10.38 -10.56
C LEU A 70 12.63 -10.91 -11.59
N PRO A 71 12.16 -11.59 -12.65
CA PRO A 71 13.03 -11.97 -13.76
C PRO A 71 13.46 -10.73 -14.55
N TRP A 72 14.70 -10.76 -15.04
CA TRP A 72 15.26 -9.72 -15.90
C TRP A 72 15.36 -10.17 -17.35
N ASP A 73 15.30 -11.48 -17.57
CA ASP A 73 15.18 -12.06 -18.90
C ASP A 73 14.09 -13.13 -18.84
N LEU A 74 13.07 -12.94 -19.67
CA LEU A 74 11.91 -13.82 -19.70
C LEU A 74 12.20 -15.12 -20.44
N ASN A 75 13.32 -15.23 -21.17
CA ASN A 75 13.70 -16.40 -21.95
C ASN A 75 12.57 -16.85 -22.92
N GLY A 76 11.78 -15.90 -23.42
CA GLY A 76 10.61 -16.15 -24.27
C GLY A 76 9.30 -16.39 -23.53
N ALA A 77 9.25 -16.26 -22.20
CA ALA A 77 8.02 -16.41 -21.43
C ALA A 77 6.97 -15.36 -21.80
N ALA A 78 5.78 -15.85 -22.14
CA ALA A 78 4.58 -15.04 -22.23
C ALA A 78 3.82 -15.11 -20.90
N TYR A 79 3.29 -13.97 -20.47
CA TYR A 79 2.51 -13.89 -19.24
C TYR A 79 1.39 -12.85 -19.36
N THR A 80 0.38 -12.96 -18.50
CA THR A 80 -0.68 -11.95 -18.40
C THR A 80 -0.83 -11.43 -16.98
N GLU A 81 -0.93 -10.11 -16.85
CA GLU A 81 -1.01 -9.43 -15.55
C GLU A 81 -2.45 -9.07 -15.18
N ALA A 82 -2.68 -7.84 -14.70
CA ALA A 82 -3.98 -7.35 -14.32
C ALA A 82 -4.90 -7.22 -15.53
N VAL A 83 -6.19 -7.37 -15.28
CA VAL A 83 -7.25 -6.99 -16.20
C VAL A 83 -7.94 -5.76 -15.62
N ALA A 84 -8.63 -4.99 -16.47
CA ALA A 84 -9.41 -3.86 -15.98
C ALA A 84 -10.42 -4.32 -14.92
N ASP A 85 -10.36 -3.69 -13.75
CA ASP A 85 -11.22 -3.98 -12.61
C ASP A 85 -11.99 -2.72 -12.19
N THR A 86 -13.19 -2.90 -11.65
CA THR A 86 -14.02 -1.79 -11.15
C THR A 86 -13.61 -1.33 -9.75
N ALA A 87 -12.59 -1.97 -9.17
CA ALA A 87 -12.05 -1.63 -7.86
C ALA A 87 -11.31 -0.28 -7.87
N THR A 88 -10.65 0.06 -8.98
CA THR A 88 -9.90 1.30 -9.18
C THR A 88 -10.64 2.21 -10.18
N ALA A 89 -10.33 3.51 -10.15
CA ALA A 89 -10.80 4.45 -11.18
C ALA A 89 -9.93 4.42 -12.45
N ALA A 90 -8.73 3.86 -12.31
CA ALA A 90 -7.75 3.69 -13.37
C ALA A 90 -8.08 2.45 -14.22
N ASP A 91 -7.58 2.42 -15.46
CA ASP A 91 -7.46 1.16 -16.18
C ASP A 91 -6.18 0.45 -15.73
N ASP A 92 -6.32 -0.62 -14.93
CA ASP A 92 -5.20 -1.35 -14.33
C ASP A 92 -4.23 -1.94 -15.35
N THR A 93 -4.69 -2.13 -16.60
CA THR A 93 -3.87 -2.64 -17.70
C THR A 93 -2.80 -1.64 -18.15
N THR A 94 -3.00 -0.35 -17.88
CA THR A 94 -2.03 0.71 -18.16
C THR A 94 -0.76 0.60 -17.32
N PHE A 95 -0.78 -0.18 -16.24
CA PHE A 95 0.39 -0.49 -15.40
C PHE A 95 1.00 -1.87 -15.70
N ASN A 96 0.45 -2.62 -16.66
CA ASN A 96 1.03 -3.88 -17.07
C ASN A 96 2.35 -3.67 -17.83
N ASP A 97 3.25 -4.63 -17.70
CA ASP A 97 4.44 -4.86 -18.52
C ASP A 97 4.26 -6.05 -19.48
N GLY A 98 3.30 -6.93 -19.19
CA GLY A 98 2.82 -7.98 -20.10
C GLY A 98 1.40 -7.74 -20.66
N PRO A 99 0.97 -8.52 -21.65
CA PRO A 99 -0.37 -8.45 -22.21
C PRO A 99 -1.48 -8.81 -21.20
N PRO A 100 -2.75 -8.52 -21.50
CA PRO A 100 -3.20 -7.64 -22.56
C PRO A 100 -3.01 -6.16 -22.15
N GLY A 101 -2.77 -5.29 -23.14
CA GLY A 101 -2.91 -3.85 -22.96
C GLY A 101 -1.75 -3.09 -22.32
N ASN A 102 -0.58 -3.71 -22.08
CA ASN A 102 0.57 -2.95 -21.63
C ASN A 102 0.96 -1.85 -22.65
N PRO A 103 1.18 -0.60 -22.22
CA PRO A 103 1.58 0.48 -23.11
C PRO A 103 3.05 0.37 -23.50
N SER A 104 3.45 1.17 -24.49
CA SER A 104 4.87 1.32 -24.84
C SER A 104 5.56 2.22 -23.83
N ARG A 105 6.78 1.86 -23.44
CA ARG A 105 7.61 2.62 -22.49
C ARG A 105 9.06 2.59 -22.96
N GLY A 106 9.61 3.71 -23.38
CA GLY A 106 10.95 3.75 -23.98
C GLY A 106 11.12 2.70 -25.08
N SER A 107 12.01 1.72 -24.88
CA SER A 107 12.24 0.61 -25.80
C SER A 107 11.23 -0.55 -25.71
N ASP A 108 10.41 -0.58 -24.65
CA ASP A 108 9.43 -1.64 -24.43
C ASP A 108 8.24 -1.44 -25.36
N ALA A 109 7.92 -2.48 -26.13
CA ALA A 109 6.85 -2.46 -27.10
C ALA A 109 5.49 -2.74 -26.43
N ALA A 110 4.46 -2.01 -26.84
CA ALA A 110 3.09 -2.22 -26.38
C ALA A 110 2.58 -3.62 -26.77
N GLY A 111 1.80 -4.25 -25.89
CA GLY A 111 1.20 -5.57 -26.12
C GLY A 111 2.14 -6.77 -26.00
N ASN A 112 3.46 -6.56 -25.84
CA ASN A 112 4.43 -7.63 -25.64
C ASN A 112 4.59 -7.99 -24.16
N SER A 113 5.06 -9.22 -23.87
CA SER A 113 5.60 -9.57 -22.56
C SER A 113 6.98 -8.93 -22.38
N ASN A 114 7.02 -7.74 -21.78
CA ASN A 114 8.26 -7.05 -21.46
C ASN A 114 8.77 -7.46 -20.08
N VAL A 115 10.02 -7.13 -19.79
CA VAL A 115 10.61 -7.36 -18.46
C VAL A 115 9.83 -6.56 -17.42
N PRO A 116 9.40 -7.18 -16.31
CA PRO A 116 8.54 -6.49 -15.33
C PRO A 116 9.29 -5.37 -14.61
N GLY A 117 8.67 -4.20 -14.59
CA GLY A 117 9.08 -3.07 -13.80
C GLY A 117 8.66 -3.25 -12.34
N ALA A 118 9.61 -3.08 -11.42
CA ALA A 118 9.34 -3.27 -10.00
C ALA A 118 8.29 -2.32 -9.42
N ILE A 119 8.22 -1.10 -9.96
CA ILE A 119 7.25 -0.08 -9.58
C ILE A 119 6.57 0.42 -10.85
N ARG A 120 5.26 0.65 -10.79
CA ARG A 120 4.50 1.42 -11.78
C ARG A 120 3.57 2.37 -11.02
N SER A 121 3.12 3.44 -11.66
CA SER A 121 2.20 4.36 -11.01
C SER A 121 1.36 5.14 -12.00
N GLY A 122 0.24 5.64 -11.49
CA GLY A 122 -0.61 6.60 -12.16
C GLY A 122 -0.74 7.85 -11.32
N ASN A 123 -0.55 9.01 -11.96
CA ASN A 123 -0.65 10.32 -11.33
C ASN A 123 -2.08 10.87 -11.47
N ASP A 124 -2.62 11.47 -10.42
CA ASP A 124 -3.89 12.19 -10.45
C ASP A 124 -5.07 11.39 -11.04
N LEU A 125 -5.15 10.10 -10.72
CA LEU A 125 -6.21 9.24 -11.26
C LEU A 125 -7.51 9.29 -10.46
N GLY A 126 -7.44 9.82 -9.23
CA GLY A 126 -8.56 9.86 -8.30
C GLY A 126 -8.98 8.47 -7.85
N TRP A 127 -10.19 8.34 -7.31
CA TRP A 127 -10.69 7.06 -6.84
C TRP A 127 -12.20 6.86 -6.97
N ILE A 128 -12.63 5.61 -6.86
CA ILE A 128 -14.04 5.20 -6.91
C ILE A 128 -14.79 5.61 -5.63
N GLY A 129 -15.90 6.33 -5.82
CA GLY A 129 -16.89 6.58 -4.77
C GLY A 129 -16.63 7.78 -3.86
N GLY A 130 -15.61 8.61 -4.09
CA GLY A 130 -15.34 9.81 -3.27
C GLY A 130 -14.80 11.01 -4.06
N GLY A 131 -14.43 12.07 -3.31
CA GLY A 131 -14.40 13.46 -3.80
C GLY A 131 -13.08 14.03 -4.33
N ALA A 132 -11.89 13.53 -3.95
CA ALA A 132 -10.66 14.04 -4.54
C ALA A 132 -10.33 13.33 -5.84
N LYS A 133 -10.06 14.13 -6.88
CA LYS A 133 -9.79 13.65 -8.24
C LYS A 133 -8.31 13.44 -8.53
N ASN A 134 -7.45 13.57 -7.52
CA ASN A 134 -6.02 13.72 -7.71
C ASN A 134 -5.19 12.64 -7.01
N SER A 135 -5.80 11.65 -6.34
CA SER A 135 -4.98 10.59 -5.74
C SER A 135 -4.28 9.75 -6.79
N ASP A 136 -3.09 9.32 -6.41
CA ASP A 136 -2.28 8.42 -7.20
C ASP A 136 -2.66 6.97 -6.98
N VAL A 137 -2.22 6.14 -7.92
CA VAL A 137 -2.17 4.69 -7.80
C VAL A 137 -0.73 4.26 -7.85
N LEU A 138 -0.30 3.46 -6.87
CA LEU A 138 1.03 2.87 -6.83
C LEU A 138 0.96 1.37 -7.04
N VAL A 139 1.76 0.85 -7.96
CA VAL A 139 1.84 -0.56 -8.28
C VAL A 139 3.23 -1.07 -7.91
N ILE A 140 3.27 -2.13 -7.12
CA ILE A 140 4.51 -2.80 -6.71
C ILE A 140 4.50 -4.22 -7.27
N LYS A 141 5.63 -4.65 -7.83
CA LYS A 141 5.82 -6.00 -8.37
C LYS A 141 7.01 -6.69 -7.69
N ALA A 142 6.76 -7.88 -7.17
CA ALA A 142 7.77 -8.76 -6.57
C ALA A 142 7.17 -10.17 -6.39
N THR A 143 8.00 -11.18 -6.14
CA THR A 143 7.47 -12.53 -5.86
C THR A 143 6.81 -12.63 -4.48
N ASN A 144 7.28 -11.84 -3.51
CA ASN A 144 6.93 -11.96 -2.10
C ASN A 144 5.91 -10.95 -1.56
N ILE A 145 5.26 -10.18 -2.44
CA ILE A 145 4.26 -9.16 -2.04
C ILE A 145 2.84 -9.73 -1.91
N ALA A 146 2.60 -10.94 -2.42
CA ALA A 146 1.34 -11.64 -2.16
C ALA A 146 1.33 -12.24 -0.74
N LEU A 147 0.12 -12.46 -0.22
CA LEU A 147 -0.10 -12.88 1.16
C LEU A 147 -0.05 -14.41 1.34
N SER A 148 0.18 -15.17 0.27
CA SER A 148 0.26 -16.63 0.32
C SER A 148 1.51 -17.11 1.07
N ALA A 149 1.41 -18.27 1.73
CA ALA A 149 2.55 -18.87 2.42
C ALA A 149 3.68 -19.20 1.42
N ALA A 150 3.33 -19.58 0.19
CA ALA A 150 4.29 -19.85 -0.87
C ALA A 150 5.14 -18.62 -1.24
N SER A 151 4.53 -17.44 -1.34
CA SER A 151 5.22 -16.20 -1.74
C SER A 151 6.32 -15.77 -0.77
N GLN A 152 6.28 -16.27 0.46
CA GLN A 152 7.27 -15.97 1.50
C GLN A 152 8.47 -16.93 1.46
N GLY A 153 8.34 -18.06 0.76
CA GLY A 153 9.36 -19.09 0.67
C GLY A 153 10.23 -18.94 -0.59
N TRP A 154 11.52 -19.25 -0.44
CA TRP A 154 12.46 -19.33 -1.53
C TRP A 154 13.58 -20.33 -1.21
N THR A 155 14.20 -20.91 -2.25
CA THR A 155 15.29 -21.87 -2.06
C THR A 155 16.26 -21.86 -3.24
N TYR A 156 17.41 -22.52 -3.10
CA TYR A 156 18.37 -22.68 -4.20
C TYR A 156 18.46 -24.12 -4.66
N ILE A 157 18.52 -24.33 -5.98
CA ILE A 157 18.86 -25.62 -6.59
C ILE A 157 20.25 -25.47 -7.16
N SER A 158 21.20 -26.27 -6.67
CA SER A 158 22.60 -26.18 -7.05
C SER A 158 23.11 -27.50 -7.58
N ASN A 159 23.99 -27.45 -8.58
CA ASN A 159 24.75 -28.62 -8.98
C ASN A 159 26.10 -28.66 -8.24
N ILE A 160 26.41 -29.79 -7.59
CA ILE A 160 27.75 -30.11 -7.09
C ILE A 160 28.28 -31.29 -7.91
N GLY A 161 29.08 -30.99 -8.94
CA GLY A 161 29.65 -32.01 -9.83
C GLY A 161 28.68 -32.42 -10.94
N ALA A 162 28.04 -33.59 -10.80
CA ALA A 162 27.02 -34.10 -11.74
C ALA A 162 25.65 -34.28 -11.08
N LEU A 163 25.52 -33.95 -9.78
CA LEU A 163 24.30 -34.12 -9.02
C LEU A 163 23.73 -32.76 -8.62
N ASN A 164 22.44 -32.59 -8.91
CA ASN A 164 21.65 -31.47 -8.43
C ASN A 164 21.25 -31.73 -6.97
N VAL A 165 21.12 -30.65 -6.19
CA VAL A 165 20.72 -30.68 -4.78
C VAL A 165 19.91 -29.42 -4.45
N ILE A 166 18.79 -29.59 -3.75
CA ILE A 166 18.05 -28.48 -3.13
C ILE A 166 18.78 -28.06 -1.85
N LYS A 167 19.19 -26.79 -1.79
CA LYS A 167 19.87 -26.19 -0.65
C LYS A 167 18.85 -25.43 0.19
N SER A 168 18.38 -26.06 1.26
CA SER A 168 17.55 -25.39 2.27
C SER A 168 18.43 -24.75 3.36
N ALA A 169 18.18 -23.48 3.69
CA ALA A 169 18.69 -22.87 4.92
C ALA A 169 17.94 -23.37 6.19
N GLY A 170 16.72 -23.88 5.97
CA GLY A 170 15.86 -24.62 6.90
C GLY A 170 14.58 -25.05 6.17
N SER A 171 13.83 -26.04 6.69
CA SER A 171 12.60 -26.50 6.02
C SER A 171 11.48 -25.45 5.99
N GLN A 172 11.56 -24.43 6.84
CA GLN A 172 10.60 -23.31 6.94
C GLN A 172 10.86 -22.21 5.91
N ASP A 173 12.06 -22.14 5.33
CA ASP A 173 12.42 -21.13 4.32
C ASP A 173 11.99 -21.56 2.92
N ASN A 174 11.88 -22.88 2.71
CA ASN A 174 11.46 -23.44 1.43
C ASN A 174 9.99 -23.09 1.14
N PRO A 175 9.62 -22.91 -0.14
CA PRO A 175 8.22 -22.92 -0.53
C PRO A 175 7.54 -24.21 -0.03
N PRO A 176 6.25 -24.16 0.35
CA PRO A 176 5.53 -25.37 0.75
C PRO A 176 5.47 -26.39 -0.41
N GLN A 177 5.41 -27.68 -0.07
CA GLN A 177 5.26 -28.78 -1.03
C GLN A 177 4.08 -28.52 -1.99
N ASP A 178 4.27 -28.82 -3.27
CA ASP A 178 3.27 -28.71 -4.33
C ASP A 178 2.71 -27.29 -4.55
N THR A 179 3.45 -26.26 -4.11
CA THR A 179 3.14 -24.86 -4.45
C THR A 179 3.82 -24.46 -5.76
N PRO A 180 3.19 -23.62 -6.59
CA PRO A 180 3.85 -23.08 -7.77
C PRO A 180 5.05 -22.19 -7.41
N VAL A 181 6.17 -22.49 -8.06
CA VAL A 181 7.40 -21.72 -8.01
C VAL A 181 7.83 -21.28 -9.40
N ILE A 182 8.46 -20.12 -9.48
CA ILE A 182 9.30 -19.78 -10.63
C ILE A 182 10.74 -20.12 -10.30
N VAL A 183 11.52 -20.45 -11.33
CA VAL A 183 12.94 -20.70 -11.17
C VAL A 183 13.73 -19.74 -12.04
N VAL A 184 14.65 -19.04 -11.40
CA VAL A 184 15.47 -18.00 -11.99
C VAL A 184 16.94 -18.40 -11.88
N GLN A 185 17.63 -18.35 -13.01
CA GLN A 185 19.07 -18.45 -13.07
C GLN A 185 19.68 -17.05 -12.82
N PRO A 186 20.49 -16.86 -11.76
CA PRO A 186 21.06 -15.55 -11.44
C PRO A 186 21.89 -14.94 -12.57
N SER A 187 22.63 -15.78 -13.31
CA SER A 187 23.40 -15.35 -14.47
C SER A 187 23.54 -16.45 -15.53
N ARG A 188 23.39 -16.07 -16.80
CA ARG A 188 23.62 -16.90 -17.98
C ARG A 188 24.44 -16.10 -18.99
N GLY A 189 25.76 -16.28 -18.96
CA GLY A 189 26.66 -15.40 -19.73
C GLY A 189 26.55 -13.95 -19.26
N SER A 190 26.20 -13.03 -20.17
CA SER A 190 25.95 -11.61 -19.83
C SER A 190 24.54 -11.34 -19.29
N GLN A 191 23.60 -12.28 -19.46
CA GLN A 191 22.23 -12.13 -18.98
C GLN A 191 22.18 -12.38 -17.47
N ARG A 192 21.31 -11.65 -16.77
CA ARG A 192 21.08 -11.75 -15.33
C ARG A 192 19.63 -12.16 -15.08
N ARG A 193 19.36 -12.84 -13.96
CA ARG A 193 18.01 -13.24 -13.50
C ARG A 193 17.12 -13.77 -14.63
N VAL A 194 17.59 -14.80 -15.32
CA VAL A 194 16.94 -15.41 -16.47
C VAL A 194 15.93 -16.45 -16.00
N LEU A 195 14.69 -16.40 -16.50
CA LEU A 195 13.75 -17.52 -16.28
C LEU A 195 14.29 -18.79 -16.93
N VAL A 196 14.36 -19.87 -16.15
CA VAL A 196 15.00 -21.11 -16.62
C VAL A 196 14.28 -21.69 -17.83
N ASN A 197 12.95 -21.67 -17.83
CA ASN A 197 12.12 -22.16 -18.93
C ASN A 197 11.10 -21.10 -19.35
N GLY A 198 11.23 -20.56 -20.57
CA GLY A 198 10.27 -19.59 -21.09
C GLY A 198 8.97 -20.22 -21.60
N GLY A 199 9.00 -21.47 -22.07
CA GLY A 199 7.80 -22.13 -22.60
C GLY A 199 6.76 -22.42 -21.52
N ASN A 200 7.22 -22.72 -20.31
CA ASN A 200 6.42 -22.77 -19.10
C ASN A 200 7.26 -22.16 -17.96
N PHE A 201 6.92 -20.95 -17.50
CA PHE A 201 7.77 -20.19 -16.57
C PHE A 201 7.73 -20.66 -15.12
N TRP A 202 6.86 -21.62 -14.80
CA TRP A 202 6.67 -22.11 -13.44
C TRP A 202 6.59 -23.63 -13.39
N THR A 203 6.90 -24.19 -12.21
CA THR A 203 6.74 -25.60 -11.88
C THR A 203 6.25 -25.76 -10.45
N LEU A 204 5.97 -26.99 -10.01
CA LEU A 204 5.59 -27.27 -8.63
C LEU A 204 6.83 -27.51 -7.78
N PHE A 205 6.87 -26.87 -6.61
CA PHE A 205 7.91 -27.14 -5.65
C PHE A 205 7.80 -28.55 -5.07
N LYS A 206 8.95 -29.22 -4.96
CA LYS A 206 9.07 -30.55 -4.36
C LYS A 206 10.20 -30.53 -3.36
N ASN A 207 9.96 -31.06 -2.17
CA ASN A 207 10.99 -31.22 -1.15
C ASN A 207 12.05 -32.24 -1.56
N ASN A 208 11.66 -33.22 -2.39
CA ASN A 208 12.55 -34.21 -2.95
C ASN A 208 12.87 -33.84 -4.40
N LEU A 209 14.16 -33.71 -4.69
CA LEU A 209 14.64 -33.34 -6.01
C LEU A 209 14.27 -34.38 -7.09
N ALA A 210 14.23 -35.66 -6.74
CA ALA A 210 13.87 -36.72 -7.71
C ALA A 210 12.43 -36.59 -8.25
N ASP A 211 11.59 -35.82 -7.57
CA ASP A 211 10.22 -35.53 -7.98
C ASP A 211 10.07 -34.13 -8.62
N PHE A 212 11.12 -33.32 -8.56
CA PHE A 212 11.16 -31.97 -9.13
C PHE A 212 11.27 -32.03 -10.66
N ASP A 213 10.89 -30.95 -11.32
CA ASP A 213 10.90 -30.90 -12.78
C ASP A 213 12.32 -30.63 -13.31
N ASP A 214 12.92 -31.66 -13.93
CA ASP A 214 14.24 -31.62 -14.55
C ASP A 214 14.46 -30.41 -15.48
N ALA A 215 13.38 -29.89 -16.11
CA ALA A 215 13.48 -28.73 -17.01
C ALA A 215 13.84 -27.43 -16.28
N PHE A 216 13.70 -27.39 -14.94
CA PHE A 216 14.01 -26.23 -14.10
C PHE A 216 15.29 -26.41 -13.29
N GLU A 217 15.94 -27.57 -13.40
CA GLU A 217 17.18 -27.87 -12.73
C GLU A 217 18.42 -27.41 -13.52
N PRO A 218 19.57 -27.20 -12.87
CA PRO A 218 20.83 -27.03 -13.58
C PRO A 218 21.15 -28.25 -14.45
N GLY A 219 21.57 -28.01 -15.69
CA GLY A 219 21.94 -29.10 -16.61
C GLY A 219 23.17 -29.89 -16.14
N PRO A 220 23.23 -31.21 -16.37
CA PRO A 220 24.32 -32.07 -15.87
C PRO A 220 25.71 -31.72 -16.42
N GLN A 221 25.76 -30.98 -17.54
CA GLN A 221 26.97 -30.47 -18.16
C GLN A 221 27.58 -29.24 -17.48
N PHE A 222 26.87 -28.62 -16.52
CA PHE A 222 27.29 -27.40 -15.85
C PHE A 222 27.67 -27.70 -14.40
N SER A 223 28.95 -27.62 -14.07
CA SER A 223 29.40 -27.68 -12.68
C SER A 223 29.21 -26.32 -12.00
N MET A 224 28.74 -26.33 -10.75
CA MET A 224 28.63 -25.12 -9.90
C MET A 224 27.62 -24.07 -10.39
N GLN A 225 26.59 -24.50 -11.12
CA GLN A 225 25.46 -23.64 -11.46
C GLN A 225 24.42 -23.64 -10.34
N TYR A 226 23.82 -22.47 -10.10
CA TYR A 226 22.78 -22.25 -9.10
C TYR A 226 21.55 -21.67 -9.77
N HIS A 227 20.39 -22.21 -9.43
CA HIS A 227 19.08 -21.66 -9.72
C HIS A 227 18.41 -21.25 -8.40
N VAL A 228 17.60 -20.20 -8.43
CA VAL A 228 16.80 -19.75 -7.29
C VAL A 228 15.34 -20.03 -7.59
N ALA A 229 14.67 -20.77 -6.72
CA ALA A 229 13.24 -21.00 -6.79
C ALA A 229 12.52 -20.06 -5.83
N TYR A 230 11.55 -19.29 -6.35
CA TYR A 230 10.68 -18.42 -5.55
C TYR A 230 9.27 -18.96 -5.59
N GLY A 231 8.63 -19.13 -4.43
CA GLY A 231 7.20 -19.40 -4.40
C GLY A 231 6.39 -18.19 -4.87
N ILE A 232 5.27 -18.46 -5.53
CA ILE A 232 4.44 -17.43 -6.16
C ILE A 232 3.00 -17.48 -5.65
N SER A 233 2.44 -18.66 -5.43
CA SER A 233 1.02 -18.80 -5.13
C SER A 233 0.73 -20.10 -4.38
N ASP A 234 -0.47 -20.21 -3.81
CA ASP A 234 -0.85 -21.40 -3.04
C ASP A 234 -1.07 -22.64 -3.92
N ILE A 235 -1.16 -23.81 -3.27
CA ILE A 235 -1.35 -25.11 -3.91
C ILE A 235 -2.58 -25.08 -4.83
N GLY A 236 -2.47 -25.71 -6.01
CA GLY A 236 -3.58 -25.85 -6.96
C GLY A 236 -3.87 -24.59 -7.80
N THR A 237 -3.00 -23.58 -7.74
CA THR A 237 -3.08 -22.40 -8.61
C THR A 237 -2.29 -22.60 -9.90
N THR A 238 -2.74 -21.95 -10.98
CA THR A 238 -2.00 -21.86 -12.25
C THR A 238 -1.52 -20.43 -12.45
N PRO A 239 -0.25 -20.11 -12.11
CA PRO A 239 0.29 -18.77 -12.26
C PRO A 239 0.09 -18.20 -13.67
N ARG A 240 -0.34 -16.95 -13.74
CA ARG A 240 -0.53 -16.17 -14.97
C ARG A 240 0.67 -15.32 -15.30
N MET A 241 1.47 -15.00 -14.29
CA MET A 241 2.67 -14.20 -14.39
C MET A 241 3.75 -14.68 -13.41
N PRO A 242 5.05 -14.50 -13.74
CA PRO A 242 6.16 -15.04 -12.95
C PRO A 242 6.48 -14.21 -11.69
N PHE A 243 5.54 -13.42 -11.19
CA PHE A 243 5.69 -12.57 -10.03
C PHE A 243 4.30 -12.30 -9.43
N ASN A 244 4.25 -11.61 -8.30
CA ASN A 244 3.03 -11.05 -7.77
C ASN A 244 3.02 -9.53 -7.97
N ARG A 245 1.81 -8.96 -8.03
CA ARG A 245 1.57 -7.53 -8.19
C ARG A 245 0.58 -7.07 -7.12
N ALA A 246 0.86 -5.93 -6.51
CA ALA A 246 0.00 -5.30 -5.51
C ALA A 246 -0.16 -3.82 -5.85
N ASP A 247 -1.40 -3.39 -5.90
CA ASP A 247 -1.79 -2.04 -6.27
C ASP A 247 -2.32 -1.34 -5.01
N TYR A 248 -1.82 -0.15 -4.73
CA TYR A 248 -2.23 0.70 -3.63
C TYR A 248 -3.05 1.85 -4.19
N TYR A 249 -4.27 1.98 -3.68
CA TYR A 249 -5.21 2.99 -4.12
C TYR A 249 -6.23 3.26 -3.02
N ILE A 250 -6.85 4.44 -3.10
CA ILE A 250 -7.98 4.78 -2.26
C ILE A 250 -9.25 4.26 -2.93
N LYS A 251 -10.22 3.80 -2.15
CA LYS A 251 -11.58 3.49 -2.63
C LYS A 251 -12.58 3.77 -1.51
N ARG A 252 -13.76 4.29 -1.85
CA ARG A 252 -14.87 4.42 -0.90
C ARG A 252 -15.86 3.27 -1.14
N PRO A 253 -15.89 2.24 -0.30
CA PRO A 253 -16.80 1.12 -0.50
C PRO A 253 -18.26 1.55 -0.21
N ILE A 254 -19.22 1.00 -0.96
CA ILE A 254 -20.65 1.29 -0.80
C ILE A 254 -21.16 0.82 0.58
N ALA A 255 -20.64 -0.31 1.05
CA ALA A 255 -20.91 -0.88 2.36
C ALA A 255 -19.60 -1.10 3.12
N GLY A 256 -19.62 -0.99 4.44
CA GLY A 256 -18.42 -1.20 5.27
C GLY A 256 -17.54 0.05 5.45
N MET A 257 -17.89 1.20 4.86
CA MET A 257 -17.24 2.47 5.17
C MET A 257 -17.52 2.84 6.64
N PRO A 258 -16.50 3.10 7.48
CA PRO A 258 -16.73 3.45 8.87
C PRO A 258 -17.47 4.79 9.02
N GLY A 259 -18.56 4.79 9.79
CA GLY A 259 -19.37 6.00 10.04
C GLY A 259 -18.64 7.11 10.82
N ARG A 260 -17.43 6.85 11.33
CA ARG A 260 -16.57 7.86 11.97
C ARG A 260 -15.85 8.75 10.96
N CYS A 261 -15.67 8.28 9.73
CA CYS A 261 -14.90 8.97 8.71
C CYS A 261 -15.65 10.17 8.18
N ALA A 262 -14.90 11.21 7.83
CA ALA A 262 -15.41 12.41 7.20
C ALA A 262 -16.10 12.05 5.87
N PRO A 263 -17.10 12.84 5.46
CA PRO A 263 -17.69 12.70 4.13
C PRO A 263 -16.61 12.68 3.03
N ASN A 264 -16.88 11.95 1.95
CA ASN A 264 -16.03 11.83 0.75
C ASN A 264 -14.59 11.27 0.92
N THR A 265 -14.16 10.92 2.13
CA THR A 265 -12.94 10.11 2.36
C THR A 265 -13.10 8.65 1.92
N GLY A 266 -12.00 7.94 1.73
CA GLY A 266 -11.98 6.52 1.38
C GLY A 266 -11.19 5.68 2.37
N ILE A 267 -10.94 4.43 1.97
CA ILE A 267 -10.03 3.51 2.64
C ILE A 267 -8.87 3.29 1.67
N LEU A 268 -7.64 3.33 2.18
CA LEU A 268 -6.46 2.91 1.43
C LEU A 268 -6.42 1.39 1.41
N TYR A 269 -6.42 0.80 0.21
CA TYR A 269 -6.35 -0.64 0.00
C TYR A 269 -4.97 -1.05 -0.52
N LYS A 270 -4.56 -2.26 -0.15
CA LYS A 270 -3.62 -3.08 -0.93
C LYS A 270 -4.45 -4.09 -1.73
N GLY A 271 -4.53 -3.93 -3.04
CA GLY A 271 -5.16 -4.88 -3.95
C GLY A 271 -4.11 -5.81 -4.55
N VAL A 272 -4.02 -7.05 -4.07
CA VAL A 272 -3.12 -8.05 -4.67
C VAL A 272 -3.79 -8.66 -5.88
N ILE A 273 -3.13 -8.64 -7.04
CA ILE A 273 -3.66 -9.22 -8.27
C ILE A 273 -3.78 -10.74 -8.12
N VAL A 274 -4.95 -11.28 -8.44
CA VAL A 274 -5.21 -12.73 -8.41
C VAL A 274 -4.40 -13.43 -9.49
N ASN A 275 -3.27 -14.01 -9.09
CA ASN A 275 -2.33 -14.74 -9.93
C ASN A 275 -2.71 -16.22 -10.08
N ASN A 276 -3.91 -16.50 -10.61
CA ASN A 276 -4.40 -17.85 -10.84
C ASN A 276 -5.31 -17.88 -12.08
N ASP A 277 -4.90 -18.54 -13.17
CA ASP A 277 -5.63 -18.55 -14.44
C ASP A 277 -6.93 -19.35 -14.37
N ALA A 278 -7.03 -20.28 -13.42
CA ALA A 278 -8.24 -21.04 -13.15
C ALA A 278 -9.31 -20.26 -12.36
N SER A 279 -8.96 -19.09 -11.80
CA SER A 279 -9.90 -18.28 -11.00
C SER A 279 -10.89 -17.48 -11.86
N THR A 280 -12.11 -17.31 -11.36
CA THR A 280 -13.11 -16.39 -11.94
C THR A 280 -12.71 -14.92 -11.79
N ASP A 281 -11.90 -14.61 -10.79
CA ASP A 281 -11.39 -13.27 -10.49
C ASP A 281 -9.96 -13.08 -10.95
N LYS A 282 -9.49 -13.92 -11.88
CA LYS A 282 -8.14 -13.84 -12.42
C LYS A 282 -7.80 -12.44 -12.92
N GLY A 283 -6.66 -11.93 -12.47
CA GLY A 283 -6.19 -10.60 -12.86
C GLY A 283 -6.91 -9.43 -12.21
N LYS A 284 -7.94 -9.68 -11.37
CA LYS A 284 -8.59 -8.65 -10.56
C LYS A 284 -7.91 -8.51 -9.20
N HIS A 285 -8.33 -7.52 -8.42
CA HIS A 285 -7.79 -7.28 -7.09
C HIS A 285 -8.42 -8.18 -6.02
N SER A 286 -7.57 -8.73 -5.17
CA SER A 286 -7.92 -9.21 -3.83
C SER A 286 -7.58 -8.10 -2.83
N GLU A 287 -8.60 -7.41 -2.33
CA GLU A 287 -8.46 -6.17 -1.55
C GLU A 287 -8.22 -6.43 -0.05
N LEU A 288 -7.16 -5.81 0.50
CA LEU A 288 -6.88 -5.72 1.94
C LEU A 288 -6.95 -4.24 2.37
N PRO A 289 -7.90 -3.84 3.24
CA PRO A 289 -7.94 -2.48 3.77
C PRO A 289 -6.74 -2.24 4.70
N LEU A 290 -6.07 -1.10 4.55
CA LEU A 290 -4.88 -0.73 5.33
C LEU A 290 -5.14 0.45 6.27
N LEU A 291 -5.83 1.48 5.78
CA LEU A 291 -6.06 2.70 6.55
C LEU A 291 -7.43 3.29 6.20
N ASP A 292 -8.23 3.55 7.22
CA ASP A 292 -9.54 4.17 7.09
C ASP A 292 -9.44 5.71 7.00
N CYS A 293 -10.51 6.33 6.48
CA CYS A 293 -10.71 7.77 6.46
C CYS A 293 -9.61 8.56 5.74
N VAL A 294 -9.08 8.00 4.65
CA VAL A 294 -8.03 8.59 3.83
C VAL A 294 -8.63 9.61 2.87
N ALA A 295 -8.04 10.80 2.85
CA ALA A 295 -8.45 11.93 2.02
C ALA A 295 -7.60 12.09 0.77
N ASP A 296 -6.33 11.66 0.74
CA ASP A 296 -5.51 11.75 -0.47
C ASP A 296 -4.25 10.88 -0.34
N MET A 297 -3.71 10.44 -1.47
CA MET A 297 -2.41 9.77 -1.57
C MET A 297 -1.63 10.29 -2.78
N GLN A 298 -0.41 10.73 -2.55
CA GLN A 298 0.51 11.26 -3.57
C GLN A 298 1.85 10.51 -3.52
N VAL A 299 2.48 10.31 -4.67
CA VAL A 299 3.74 9.57 -4.80
C VAL A 299 4.78 10.31 -5.65
N ASP A 300 5.91 10.62 -5.04
CA ASP A 300 7.05 11.24 -5.70
C ASP A 300 8.20 10.26 -5.92
N TYR A 301 8.89 10.41 -7.04
CA TYR A 301 10.05 9.63 -7.42
C TYR A 301 11.30 10.51 -7.53
N TRP A 302 12.37 10.08 -6.87
CA TRP A 302 13.67 10.74 -6.92
C TRP A 302 14.62 9.89 -7.76
N LEU A 303 15.02 10.48 -8.90
CA LEU A 303 15.79 9.80 -9.94
C LEU A 303 17.25 10.30 -9.96
N ASP A 304 18.16 9.39 -10.30
CA ASP A 304 19.57 9.61 -10.63
C ASP A 304 19.72 9.47 -12.16
N THR A 305 19.38 10.55 -12.85
CA THR A 305 19.31 10.68 -14.30
C THR A 305 20.67 10.83 -14.97
N ASP A 306 21.69 11.31 -14.26
CA ASP A 306 23.07 11.42 -14.74
C ASP A 306 24.00 10.28 -14.26
N ASN A 307 23.46 9.37 -13.44
CA ASN A 307 24.11 8.16 -12.97
C ASN A 307 25.40 8.47 -12.17
N ASP A 308 25.37 9.57 -11.41
CA ASP A 308 26.45 9.99 -10.51
C ASP A 308 26.34 9.36 -9.10
N GLY A 309 25.27 8.60 -8.87
CA GLY A 309 24.99 7.92 -7.60
C GLY A 309 24.16 8.76 -6.63
N THR A 310 23.78 9.98 -7.00
CA THR A 310 22.98 10.90 -6.20
C THR A 310 21.63 11.19 -6.86
N VAL A 311 20.66 11.66 -6.08
CA VAL A 311 19.35 12.04 -6.61
C VAL A 311 19.44 13.41 -7.26
N ASN A 312 18.89 13.57 -8.46
CA ASN A 312 18.77 14.86 -9.12
C ASN A 312 17.40 15.47 -8.79
N PRO A 313 17.32 16.58 -8.03
CA PRO A 313 16.08 17.32 -7.85
C PRO A 313 15.71 18.10 -9.11
N PRO A 314 14.41 18.41 -9.30
CA PRO A 314 13.31 18.05 -8.41
C PRO A 314 12.85 16.60 -8.57
N ALA A 315 12.03 16.13 -7.62
CA ALA A 315 11.32 14.87 -7.78
C ALA A 315 10.38 14.93 -8.99
N VAL A 316 10.05 13.76 -9.53
CA VAL A 316 9.03 13.60 -10.58
C VAL A 316 7.81 12.90 -10.02
N GLU A 317 6.62 13.30 -10.48
CA GLU A 317 5.33 12.75 -10.05
C GLU A 317 4.89 11.56 -10.93
N SER A 318 5.60 11.31 -12.04
CA SER A 318 5.30 10.22 -12.96
C SER A 318 6.55 9.52 -13.49
N ILE A 319 6.47 8.19 -13.49
CA ILE A 319 7.47 7.28 -14.07
C ILE A 319 6.86 6.44 -15.21
N ALA A 320 5.69 6.83 -15.73
CA ALA A 320 4.90 6.03 -16.66
C ALA A 320 5.67 5.62 -17.94
N ASN A 321 6.61 6.47 -18.38
CA ASN A 321 7.37 6.28 -19.61
C ASN A 321 8.71 5.52 -19.43
N LEU A 322 9.13 5.25 -18.19
CA LEU A 322 10.41 4.59 -17.91
C LEU A 322 10.32 3.09 -18.22
N THR A 323 11.35 2.53 -18.86
CA THR A 323 11.48 1.07 -18.99
C THR A 323 11.80 0.44 -17.63
N ALA A 324 11.69 -0.89 -17.54
CA ALA A 324 12.20 -1.60 -16.36
C ALA A 324 13.71 -1.37 -16.12
N GLN A 325 14.47 -1.12 -17.19
CA GLN A 325 15.91 -0.83 -17.13
C GLN A 325 16.15 0.57 -16.56
N ASP A 326 15.44 1.58 -17.07
CA ASP A 326 15.59 2.97 -16.62
C ASP A 326 15.23 3.11 -15.14
N MET A 327 14.16 2.44 -14.70
CA MET A 327 13.80 2.45 -13.27
C MET A 327 14.88 1.83 -12.40
N ARG A 328 15.53 0.75 -12.84
CA ARG A 328 16.59 0.11 -12.07
C ARG A 328 17.85 0.99 -12.03
N SER A 329 18.21 1.63 -13.14
CA SER A 329 19.40 2.48 -13.19
C SER A 329 19.20 3.83 -12.50
N GLN A 330 18.00 4.41 -12.56
CA GLN A 330 17.75 5.79 -12.15
C GLN A 330 16.96 5.91 -10.85
N LEU A 331 16.00 5.03 -10.53
CA LEU A 331 15.19 5.23 -9.32
C LEU A 331 16.03 4.98 -8.05
N ARG A 332 16.10 5.99 -7.17
CA ARG A 332 16.87 5.91 -5.93
C ARG A 332 16.02 5.98 -4.68
N GLU A 333 14.92 6.73 -4.74
CA GLU A 333 14.04 6.95 -3.59
C GLU A 333 12.60 7.19 -4.05
N ILE A 334 11.66 6.66 -3.28
CA ILE A 334 10.20 6.82 -3.46
C ILE A 334 9.68 7.45 -2.18
N ARG A 335 8.87 8.50 -2.33
CA ARG A 335 8.18 9.15 -1.22
C ARG A 335 6.69 9.05 -1.43
N ILE A 336 5.99 8.48 -0.45
CA ILE A 336 4.54 8.42 -0.42
C ILE A 336 4.05 9.36 0.66
N TYR A 337 3.02 10.11 0.33
CA TYR A 337 2.35 11.02 1.24
C TYR A 337 0.87 10.67 1.30
N ILE A 338 0.36 10.47 2.51
CA ILE A 338 -1.04 10.11 2.72
C ILE A 338 -1.65 11.09 3.71
N ILE A 339 -2.78 11.68 3.36
CA ILE A 339 -3.57 12.50 4.28
C ILE A 339 -4.74 11.65 4.77
N ALA A 340 -4.85 11.46 6.08
CA ALA A 340 -5.97 10.73 6.67
C ALA A 340 -6.48 11.41 7.94
N GLN A 341 -7.74 11.12 8.27
CA GLN A 341 -8.36 11.59 9.50
C GLN A 341 -7.93 10.74 10.70
N GLU A 342 -7.66 11.39 11.82
CA GLU A 342 -7.50 10.75 13.14
C GLU A 342 -8.75 10.88 14.00
N GLY A 343 -9.18 9.76 14.58
CA GLY A 343 -10.30 9.73 15.51
C GLY A 343 -11.64 9.94 14.83
N GLN A 344 -12.50 10.76 15.44
CA GLN A 344 -13.87 11.02 14.98
C GLN A 344 -14.16 12.52 14.97
N ARG A 345 -15.24 12.90 14.29
CA ARG A 345 -15.76 14.28 14.26
C ARG A 345 -15.88 14.88 15.66
N ASP A 346 -15.42 16.10 15.81
CA ASP A 346 -15.53 16.92 17.01
C ASP A 346 -16.07 18.30 16.65
N ALA A 347 -17.34 18.54 16.99
CA ALA A 347 -18.03 19.79 16.63
C ALA A 347 -17.40 21.05 17.24
N ASN A 348 -16.69 20.90 18.36
CA ASN A 348 -16.06 22.01 19.06
C ASN A 348 -14.59 22.21 18.62
N PHE A 349 -14.10 21.34 17.74
CA PHE A 349 -12.76 21.44 17.18
C PHE A 349 -12.79 22.20 15.86
N ASP A 350 -11.76 23.02 15.66
CA ASP A 350 -11.48 23.70 14.41
C ASP A 350 -9.99 23.52 14.09
N CYS A 351 -9.68 22.72 13.07
CA CYS A 351 -8.30 22.46 12.70
C CYS A 351 -7.59 23.65 12.04
N THR A 352 -8.32 24.69 11.63
CA THR A 352 -7.72 25.84 10.93
C THR A 352 -6.86 26.69 11.87
N ASN A 353 -7.10 26.61 13.19
CA ASN A 353 -6.48 27.45 14.22
C ASN A 353 -6.55 28.95 13.84
N GLY A 354 -7.66 29.43 13.26
CA GLY A 354 -7.78 30.80 12.79
C GLY A 354 -7.05 31.09 11.46
N GLY A 355 -6.80 30.06 10.65
CA GLY A 355 -6.22 30.16 9.31
C GLY A 355 -4.70 29.93 9.24
N THR A 356 -4.04 29.60 10.37
CA THR A 356 -2.59 29.43 10.43
C THR A 356 -2.12 27.98 10.33
N SER A 357 -3.05 27.01 10.30
CA SER A 357 -2.71 25.59 10.17
C SER A 357 -2.54 25.21 8.70
N PRO A 358 -1.32 24.94 8.22
CA PRO A 358 -1.09 24.61 6.81
C PRO A 358 -1.85 23.33 6.40
N HIS A 359 -1.91 22.33 7.29
CA HIS A 359 -2.58 21.06 7.03
C HIS A 359 -4.11 21.10 7.11
N CYS A 360 -4.71 22.27 7.40
CA CYS A 360 -6.16 22.48 7.43
C CYS A 360 -6.55 23.81 6.76
N ALA A 361 -5.66 24.40 5.96
CA ALA A 361 -5.98 25.57 5.17
C ALA A 361 -6.82 25.17 3.94
N SER A 362 -7.69 26.06 3.48
CA SER A 362 -8.51 25.90 2.28
C SER A 362 -7.73 26.14 0.98
N THR A 363 -6.41 25.87 0.98
CA THR A 363 -5.50 26.16 -0.13
C THR A 363 -4.47 25.04 -0.23
N VAL A 364 -4.19 24.63 -1.47
CA VAL A 364 -3.19 23.61 -1.85
C VAL A 364 -1.88 23.86 -1.09
N VAL A 365 -1.41 22.84 -0.39
CA VAL A 365 -0.18 22.90 0.41
C VAL A 365 0.92 22.23 -0.39
N GLU A 366 1.83 23.02 -0.94
CA GLU A 366 3.10 22.50 -1.43
C GLU A 366 3.95 22.16 -0.20
N LEU A 367 4.39 20.91 -0.10
CA LEU A 367 5.19 20.41 1.01
C LEU A 367 6.62 20.22 0.56
N TYR A 368 7.51 21.04 1.11
CA TYR A 368 8.92 20.98 0.78
C TYR A 368 9.60 19.78 1.47
N PRO A 369 10.65 19.21 0.86
CA PRO A 369 11.48 18.15 1.45
C PRO A 369 12.07 18.46 2.83
N ASP A 370 12.20 19.75 3.19
CA ASP A 370 12.74 20.22 4.45
C ASP A 370 11.70 20.32 5.59
N GLY A 371 10.46 19.91 5.32
CA GLY A 371 9.36 19.95 6.30
C GLY A 371 8.66 21.31 6.38
N SER A 372 9.03 22.29 5.56
CA SER A 372 8.27 23.54 5.42
C SER A 372 7.02 23.33 4.56
N SER A 373 5.99 24.12 4.83
CA SER A 373 4.73 24.13 4.09
C SER A 373 4.46 25.55 3.62
N GLN A 374 4.20 25.75 2.32
CA GLN A 374 3.68 27.02 1.82
C GLN A 374 2.31 26.82 1.17
N THR A 375 1.41 27.76 1.43
CA THR A 375 0.14 27.91 0.71
C THR A 375 0.44 28.48 -0.66
N LEU A 376 0.17 27.72 -1.74
CA LEU A 376 0.49 28.17 -3.09
C LEU A 376 -0.60 29.13 -3.61
N ASP A 377 -0.34 30.43 -3.51
CA ASP A 377 -0.89 31.39 -4.45
C ASP A 377 0.14 31.56 -5.57
N THR A 378 -0.11 30.91 -6.71
CA THR A 378 0.50 31.18 -8.01
C THR A 378 2.01 31.51 -8.05
N VAL A 379 2.88 30.53 -7.72
CA VAL A 379 4.30 30.61 -8.13
C VAL A 379 4.63 29.49 -9.10
N SER A 380 4.73 29.88 -10.37
CA SER A 380 5.26 29.06 -11.46
C SER A 380 6.73 28.72 -11.22
N GLY A 381 7.05 27.43 -11.08
CA GLY A 381 8.42 26.93 -11.25
C GLY A 381 9.01 26.04 -10.16
N LEU A 382 8.22 25.59 -9.18
CA LEU A 382 8.67 24.64 -8.15
C LEU A 382 7.70 23.45 -8.08
N SER A 383 8.25 22.26 -7.83
CA SER A 383 7.57 20.96 -7.96
C SER A 383 7.70 20.17 -6.66
N GLY A 384 6.57 19.99 -5.99
CA GLY A 384 6.36 19.10 -4.85
C GLY A 384 4.92 18.56 -4.90
N PRO A 385 4.59 17.53 -4.11
CA PRO A 385 3.38 16.74 -4.28
C PRO A 385 2.14 17.61 -4.03
N PHE A 386 1.27 17.72 -5.04
CA PHE A 386 0.08 18.55 -5.00
C PHE A 386 -1.09 17.81 -4.34
N PHE A 387 -1.30 18.02 -3.04
CA PHE A 387 -2.52 17.50 -2.40
C PHE A 387 -3.75 18.27 -2.85
N ALA A 388 -4.86 17.55 -3.04
CA ALA A 388 -6.16 18.17 -3.14
C ALA A 388 -6.48 18.96 -1.87
N ASN A 389 -7.07 20.14 -2.04
CA ASN A 389 -7.54 20.98 -0.94
C ASN A 389 -8.56 20.19 -0.11
N LEU A 390 -8.32 20.02 1.20
CA LEU A 390 -9.22 19.27 2.09
C LEU A 390 -10.65 19.81 2.08
N ALA A 391 -10.83 21.10 1.84
CA ALA A 391 -12.15 21.68 1.69
C ALA A 391 -12.88 21.13 0.46
N ASP A 392 -12.16 20.90 -0.65
CA ASP A 392 -12.71 20.31 -1.87
C ASP A 392 -12.90 18.80 -1.76
N VAL A 393 -12.03 18.12 -0.98
CA VAL A 393 -12.12 16.68 -0.75
C VAL A 393 -13.31 16.32 0.13
N VAL A 394 -13.46 17.01 1.27
CA VAL A 394 -14.37 16.61 2.34
C VAL A 394 -15.74 17.30 2.23
N ASN A 395 -15.78 18.54 1.76
CA ASN A 395 -17.02 19.30 1.76
C ASN A 395 -17.82 19.12 0.46
N THR A 396 -19.11 19.40 0.55
CA THR A 396 -19.82 20.03 -0.57
C THR A 396 -19.48 21.53 -0.55
N PRO A 397 -19.59 22.30 -1.65
CA PRO A 397 -19.11 23.68 -1.76
C PRO A 397 -19.61 24.72 -0.72
N THR A 398 -20.41 24.32 0.26
CA THR A 398 -21.10 25.17 1.24
C THR A 398 -20.91 24.77 2.71
N SER A 399 -20.13 23.74 3.06
CA SER A 399 -19.94 23.32 4.46
C SER A 399 -18.50 23.45 4.93
N ASP A 400 -18.24 24.00 6.11
CA ASP A 400 -16.91 24.02 6.77
C ASP A 400 -16.60 22.71 7.52
N GLU A 401 -17.17 21.60 7.05
CA GLU A 401 -17.28 20.35 7.80
C GLU A 401 -15.91 19.70 8.06
N TYR A 402 -14.98 19.83 7.11
CA TYR A 402 -13.59 19.37 7.25
C TYR A 402 -12.85 19.93 8.48
N LYS A 403 -13.24 21.10 8.99
CA LYS A 403 -12.60 21.76 10.14
C LYS A 403 -12.80 21.00 11.45
N HIS A 404 -13.87 20.22 11.52
CA HIS A 404 -14.27 19.45 12.70
C HIS A 404 -13.58 18.08 12.80
N TYR A 405 -12.58 17.83 11.95
CA TYR A 405 -11.80 16.61 11.91
C TYR A 405 -10.32 16.90 12.11
N ARG A 406 -9.61 15.96 12.75
CA ARG A 406 -8.15 16.02 12.91
C ARG A 406 -7.53 15.32 11.71
N TRP A 407 -6.68 16.04 10.97
CA TRP A 407 -5.99 15.52 9.80
C TRP A 407 -4.53 15.27 10.13
N LYS A 408 -4.01 14.15 9.66
CA LYS A 408 -2.62 13.77 9.79
C LYS A 408 -2.05 13.43 8.44
N ARG A 409 -0.83 13.93 8.20
CA ARG A 409 -0.01 13.52 7.07
C ARG A 409 0.92 12.41 7.51
N TYR A 410 0.85 11.28 6.81
CA TYR A 410 1.84 10.24 6.87
C TYR A 410 2.83 10.43 5.71
N THR A 411 4.11 10.24 5.99
CA THR A 411 5.17 10.31 4.98
C THR A 411 5.99 9.04 5.08
N ILE A 412 6.04 8.29 3.99
CA ILE A 412 6.84 7.07 3.86
C ILE A 412 7.95 7.38 2.87
N VAL A 413 9.20 7.17 3.28
CA VAL A 413 10.37 7.34 2.43
C VAL A 413 11.08 6.01 2.35
N VAL A 414 11.24 5.48 1.14
CA VAL A 414 11.90 4.20 0.90
C VAL A 414 12.94 4.34 -0.20
N GLN A 415 14.10 3.73 0.04
CA GLN A 415 15.15 3.55 -0.93
C GLN A 415 15.21 2.07 -1.33
N PRO A 416 14.59 1.67 -2.46
CA PRO A 416 14.39 0.26 -2.78
C PRO A 416 15.73 -0.44 -3.11
N GLY A 417 16.25 -1.20 -2.14
CA GLY A 417 17.56 -1.86 -2.26
C GLY A 417 17.64 -2.91 -3.36
N ASN A 418 16.53 -3.57 -3.67
CA ASN A 418 16.45 -4.61 -4.71
C ASN A 418 16.54 -4.06 -6.15
N LEU A 419 16.46 -2.74 -6.32
CA LEU A 419 16.66 -2.05 -7.60
C LEU A 419 18.10 -1.63 -7.84
N ARG A 420 18.97 -1.71 -6.82
CA ARG A 420 20.40 -1.39 -6.99
C ARG A 420 21.20 -2.54 -7.59
#